data_AF-A0A1Q6EEN0-F1
#
_entry.id   AF-A0A1Q6EEN0-F1
#
_cell.length_a   1.000
_cell.length_b   1.000
_cell.length_c   1.000
_cell.angle_alpha   90.00
_cell.angle_beta   90.00
_cell.angle_gamma   90.00
#
_symmetry.space_group_name_H-M   'P 1'
#
loop_
_entity.id
_entity.type
_entity.pdbx_description
1 polymer ?
#
loop_
_entity_poly.entity_id
_entity_poly.type
_entity_poly.pdbx_seq_one_letter_code
_entity_poly.pdbx_strand_id
1 'polypeptide(L)'
;MEACREQGWNAIPEFSEADWRADVLAVQGGKRIAFEVQWSRQTYEETRLRQERYKASNVRGCWFFRIAPKEMSDYDKTLVADKETPAFKIFKDENSNILAQVGKVQMPLKALISNLLARKLKFCEHIRSAPKQKVTIIFFEMKCWKCGTLQYCYTVEPSLKSVCNCDFDVERSSWDDHDIDKHPGVYAAVQDFLQTEEGRQLKVGPVKKRYSRTVADSYLSHGCYYCDAIFGDFHLIEEKLYAFTGVYIIIDNALMPKPNLYGGFSVCFITSSFLYWDYTSVNVCCGRNFSARRFTASSR
;
A
#
# COMPACT_ATOMS: atom_id res chain seq x y z
N MET A 1 -10.99 29.14 -8.08
CA MET A 1 -11.77 30.27 -7.51
C MET A 1 -13.22 29.91 -7.23
N GLU A 2 -13.99 29.48 -8.23
CA GLU A 2 -15.40 29.10 -8.08
C GLU A 2 -15.63 28.08 -6.95
N ALA A 3 -14.88 26.96 -6.93
CA ALA A 3 -14.93 25.97 -5.86
C ALA A 3 -14.73 26.56 -4.45
N CYS A 4 -13.82 27.53 -4.30
CA CYS A 4 -13.58 28.17 -3.01
C CYS A 4 -14.83 28.94 -2.54
N ARG A 5 -15.44 29.73 -3.43
CA ARG A 5 -16.61 30.55 -3.13
C ARG A 5 -17.82 29.68 -2.77
N GLU A 6 -18.04 28.60 -3.51
CA GLU A 6 -19.11 27.62 -3.22
C GLU A 6 -18.94 26.93 -1.85
N GLN A 7 -17.70 26.78 -1.38
CA GLN A 7 -17.40 26.26 -0.04
C GLN A 7 -17.36 27.34 1.05
N GLY A 8 -17.78 28.57 0.74
CA GLY A 8 -17.81 29.70 1.67
C GLY A 8 -16.44 30.29 1.99
N TRP A 9 -15.45 30.13 1.09
CA TRP A 9 -14.14 30.77 1.20
C TRP A 9 -14.09 32.03 0.34
N ASN A 10 -13.53 33.11 0.87
CA ASN A 10 -13.16 34.25 0.06
C ASN A 10 -11.93 33.88 -0.80
N ALA A 11 -12.02 34.04 -2.12
CA ALA A 11 -10.97 33.65 -3.05
C ALA A 11 -10.46 34.87 -3.83
N ILE A 12 -9.20 35.20 -3.60
CA ILE A 12 -8.53 36.39 -4.12
C ILE A 12 -7.45 35.95 -5.11
N PRO A 13 -7.59 36.26 -6.41
CA PRO A 13 -6.59 35.91 -7.41
C PRO A 13 -5.34 36.79 -7.26
N GLU A 14 -4.19 36.25 -7.66
CA GLU A 14 -2.90 36.93 -7.77
C GLU A 14 -2.47 37.70 -6.51
N PHE A 15 -2.86 37.18 -5.35
CA PHE A 15 -2.65 37.84 -4.06
C PHE A 15 -1.15 37.88 -3.72
N SER A 16 -0.68 39.06 -3.29
CA SER A 16 0.69 39.25 -2.82
C SER A 16 0.67 39.84 -1.41
N GLU A 17 1.58 39.36 -0.56
CA GLU A 17 1.80 39.87 0.79
C GLU A 17 3.26 39.62 1.17
N ALA A 18 3.86 40.57 1.90
CA ALA A 18 5.27 40.53 2.26
C ALA A 18 6.17 40.27 1.02
N ASP A 19 6.91 39.18 1.01
CA ASP A 19 7.85 38.78 -0.06
C ASP A 19 7.35 37.57 -0.88
N TRP A 20 6.05 37.29 -0.86
CA TRP A 20 5.45 36.20 -1.62
C TRP A 20 4.20 36.61 -2.41
N ARG A 21 3.92 35.84 -3.46
CA ARG A 21 2.72 35.95 -4.30
C ARG A 21 2.15 34.57 -4.55
N ALA A 22 0.83 34.46 -4.49
CA ALA A 22 0.08 33.26 -4.82
C ALA A 22 -0.89 33.48 -5.99
N ASP A 23 -1.12 32.44 -6.78
CA ASP A 23 -2.09 32.50 -7.89
C ASP A 23 -3.51 32.71 -7.36
N VAL A 24 -3.86 32.04 -6.26
CA VAL A 24 -5.12 32.27 -5.54
C VAL A 24 -4.90 32.12 -4.05
N LEU A 25 -5.26 33.13 -3.26
CA LEU A 25 -5.41 33.01 -1.81
C LEU A 25 -6.88 32.73 -1.46
N ALA A 26 -7.13 31.64 -0.75
CA ALA A 26 -8.42 31.32 -0.15
C ALA A 26 -8.41 31.61 1.36
N VAL A 27 -9.40 32.35 1.85
CA VAL A 27 -9.53 32.73 3.27
C VAL A 27 -10.89 32.35 3.84
N GLN A 28 -10.92 31.72 5.01
CA GLN A 28 -12.16 31.41 5.76
C GLN A 28 -11.89 31.31 7.25
N GLY A 29 -12.54 32.16 8.06
CA GLY A 29 -12.50 32.07 9.53
C GLY A 29 -11.08 32.03 10.09
N GLY A 30 -10.18 32.90 9.61
CA GLY A 30 -8.77 32.97 9.99
C GLY A 30 -7.84 31.94 9.33
N LYS A 31 -8.38 30.94 8.62
CA LYS A 31 -7.57 30.00 7.83
C LYS A 31 -7.21 30.61 6.49
N ARG A 32 -5.97 30.40 6.05
CA ARG A 32 -5.43 30.91 4.79
C ARG A 32 -4.76 29.79 4.00
N ILE A 33 -5.16 29.63 2.74
CA ILE A 33 -4.60 28.62 1.84
C ILE A 33 -4.18 29.29 0.53
N ALA A 34 -2.90 29.20 0.18
CA ALA A 34 -2.40 29.61 -1.13
C ALA A 34 -2.48 28.42 -2.08
N PHE A 35 -3.20 28.58 -3.20
CA PHE A 35 -3.24 27.62 -4.28
C PHE A 35 -2.33 28.07 -5.41
N GLU A 36 -1.50 27.15 -5.89
CA GLU A 36 -0.45 27.38 -6.91
C GLU A 36 -0.64 26.47 -8.11
N VAL A 37 -0.68 27.02 -9.31
CA VAL A 37 -0.87 26.27 -10.56
C VAL A 37 0.36 26.45 -11.45
N GLN A 38 1.20 25.41 -11.50
CA GLN A 38 2.46 25.43 -12.23
C GLN A 38 2.35 24.63 -13.55
N TRP A 39 2.16 25.36 -14.64
CA TRP A 39 2.14 24.84 -16.01
C TRP A 39 3.53 24.65 -16.60
N SER A 40 4.44 25.54 -16.24
CA SER A 40 5.87 25.49 -16.60
C SER A 40 6.63 24.66 -15.57
N ARG A 41 7.86 24.26 -15.92
CA ARG A 41 8.74 23.57 -14.97
C ARG A 41 9.15 24.55 -13.87
N GLN A 42 9.03 24.10 -12.62
CA GLN A 42 9.53 24.77 -11.42
C GLN A 42 10.48 23.80 -10.71
N THR A 43 11.53 24.29 -10.06
CA THR A 43 12.45 23.42 -9.31
C THR A 43 11.88 23.04 -7.94
N TYR A 44 12.43 21.99 -7.35
CA TYR A 44 12.06 21.59 -5.99
C TYR A 44 12.46 22.68 -4.97
N GLU A 45 13.65 23.26 -5.12
CA GLU A 45 14.18 24.30 -4.24
C GLU A 45 13.31 25.56 -4.25
N GLU A 46 12.85 25.97 -5.44
CA GLU A 46 11.93 27.10 -5.58
C GLU A 46 10.57 26.80 -4.93
N THR A 47 10.04 25.59 -5.13
CA THR A 47 8.80 25.14 -4.47
C THR A 47 8.94 25.20 -2.96
N ARG A 48 10.05 24.69 -2.42
CA ARG A 48 10.32 24.66 -0.98
C ARG A 48 10.46 26.07 -0.41
N LEU A 49 11.22 26.94 -1.07
CA LEU A 49 11.40 28.33 -0.65
C LEU A 49 10.06 29.07 -0.59
N ARG A 50 9.20 28.90 -1.59
CA ARG A 50 7.86 29.50 -1.61
C ARG A 50 6.97 28.92 -0.52
N GLN A 51 7.02 27.60 -0.31
CA GLN A 51 6.28 26.94 0.78
C GLN A 51 6.71 27.46 2.17
N GLU A 52 8.00 27.69 2.38
CA GLU A 52 8.56 28.25 3.62
C GLU A 52 8.04 29.68 3.86
N ARG A 53 7.96 30.53 2.82
CA ARG A 53 7.38 31.89 2.91
C ARG A 53 5.89 31.87 3.26
N TYR A 54 5.11 30.97 2.66
CA TYR A 54 3.70 30.78 3.03
C TYR A 54 3.58 30.37 4.50
N LYS A 55 4.38 29.39 4.93
CA LYS A 55 4.39 28.92 6.33
C LYS A 55 4.75 30.05 7.30
N ALA A 56 5.73 30.88 6.99
CA ALA A 56 6.11 32.04 7.80
C ALA A 56 4.97 33.07 7.94
N SER A 57 4.09 33.16 6.93
CA SER A 57 2.91 34.04 6.93
C SER A 57 1.63 33.36 7.46
N ASN A 58 1.75 32.20 8.10
CA ASN A 58 0.64 31.36 8.55
C ASN A 58 -0.37 31.04 7.41
N VAL A 59 0.17 30.81 6.20
CA VAL A 59 -0.56 30.39 5.02
C VAL A 59 -0.16 28.96 4.67
N ARG A 60 -1.14 28.10 4.39
CA ARG A 60 -0.86 26.76 3.89
C ARG A 60 -0.76 26.79 2.37
N GLY A 61 0.39 26.46 1.80
CA GLY A 61 0.52 26.26 0.36
C GLY A 61 -0.05 24.92 -0.11
N CYS A 62 -0.67 24.91 -1.29
CA CYS A 62 -1.18 23.73 -1.99
C CYS A 62 -0.88 23.84 -3.49
N TRP A 63 -0.16 22.87 -4.02
CA TRP A 63 0.46 22.95 -5.35
C TRP A 63 -0.21 22.05 -6.39
N PHE A 64 -0.31 22.54 -7.61
CA PHE A 64 -0.83 21.82 -8.78
C PHE A 64 0.22 21.87 -9.89
N PHE A 65 0.87 20.75 -10.17
CA PHE A 65 1.94 20.67 -11.17
C PHE A 65 1.50 19.94 -12.42
N ARG A 66 1.74 20.53 -13.60
CA ARG A 66 1.73 19.74 -14.85
C ARG A 66 2.94 18.81 -14.92
N ILE A 67 4.11 19.34 -14.56
CA ILE A 67 5.37 18.60 -14.49
C ILE A 67 5.94 18.86 -13.10
N ALA A 68 5.82 17.87 -12.22
CA ALA A 68 6.35 17.98 -10.86
C ALA A 68 7.89 17.88 -10.85
N PRO A 69 8.56 18.51 -9.86
CA PRO A 69 9.98 18.26 -9.60
C PRO A 69 10.25 16.77 -9.38
N LYS A 70 11.44 16.32 -9.79
CA LYS A 70 11.82 14.89 -9.71
C LYS A 70 11.89 14.44 -8.26
N GLU A 71 12.35 15.31 -7.37
CA GLU A 71 12.49 15.10 -5.93
C GLU A 71 11.14 14.88 -5.24
N MET A 72 10.05 15.33 -5.86
CA MET A 72 8.68 15.14 -5.37
C MET A 72 7.98 13.94 -6.02
N SER A 73 8.68 13.19 -6.88
CA SER A 73 8.09 12.11 -7.67
C SER A 73 8.77 10.77 -7.41
N ASP A 74 8.02 9.69 -7.48
CA ASP A 74 8.56 8.33 -7.43
C ASP A 74 9.12 7.91 -8.82
N TYR A 75 9.71 6.71 -8.92
CA TYR A 75 10.33 6.19 -10.14
C TYR A 75 9.36 6.15 -11.33
N ASP A 76 8.08 5.91 -11.08
CA ASP A 76 7.00 5.87 -12.07
C ASP A 76 6.44 7.28 -12.42
N LYS A 77 7.07 8.33 -11.89
CA LYS A 77 6.70 9.75 -12.05
C LYS A 77 5.34 10.10 -11.42
N THR A 78 4.88 9.33 -10.45
CA THR A 78 3.76 9.72 -9.57
C THR A 78 4.26 10.68 -8.50
N LEU A 79 3.46 11.68 -8.16
CA LEU A 79 3.79 12.60 -7.06
C LEU A 79 3.70 11.87 -5.73
N VAL A 80 4.77 11.95 -4.94
CA VAL A 80 4.79 11.45 -3.56
C VAL A 80 4.01 12.44 -2.70
N ALA A 81 3.02 11.93 -1.97
CA ALA A 81 2.24 12.76 -1.07
C ALA A 81 3.10 13.24 0.11
N ASP A 82 3.06 14.53 0.40
CA ASP A 82 3.76 15.14 1.54
C ASP A 82 2.77 16.01 2.35
N LYS A 83 2.83 15.90 3.68
CA LYS A 83 1.91 16.62 4.56
C LYS A 83 2.18 18.12 4.58
N GLU A 84 3.46 18.50 4.58
CA GLU A 84 3.93 19.88 4.71
C GLU A 84 3.81 20.63 3.38
N THR A 85 3.93 19.92 2.26
CA THR A 85 3.82 20.44 0.89
C THR A 85 2.79 19.65 0.09
N PRO A 86 1.48 19.84 0.35
CA PRO A 86 0.43 19.20 -0.43
C PRO A 86 0.57 19.55 -1.91
N ALA A 87 0.75 18.54 -2.75
CA ALA A 87 0.95 18.70 -4.18
C ALA A 87 0.14 17.66 -4.97
N PHE A 88 -0.38 18.08 -6.11
CA PHE A 88 -1.19 17.25 -7.00
C PHE A 88 -0.73 17.41 -8.45
N LYS A 89 -0.79 16.32 -9.20
CA LYS A 89 -0.47 16.35 -10.63
C LYS A 89 -1.73 16.79 -11.37
N ILE A 90 -1.59 17.74 -12.29
CA ILE A 90 -2.69 18.21 -13.13
C ILE A 90 -2.36 18.01 -14.61
N PHE A 91 -3.40 17.84 -15.42
CA PHE A 91 -3.30 17.72 -16.87
C PHE A 91 -4.61 18.18 -17.49
N LYS A 92 -4.61 18.35 -18.81
CA LYS A 92 -5.82 18.68 -19.57
C LYS A 92 -6.38 17.42 -20.19
N ASP A 93 -7.70 17.27 -20.14
CA ASP A 93 -8.41 16.26 -20.95
C ASP A 93 -8.55 16.73 -22.41
N GLU A 94 -9.21 15.91 -23.23
CA GLU A 94 -9.49 16.19 -24.65
C GLU A 94 -10.29 17.49 -24.86
N ASN A 95 -11.11 17.86 -23.88
CA ASN A 95 -11.95 19.06 -23.89
C ASN A 95 -11.24 20.26 -23.25
N SER A 96 -9.94 20.17 -22.97
CA SER A 96 -9.14 21.19 -22.28
C SER A 96 -9.55 21.48 -20.82
N ASN A 97 -10.37 20.63 -20.19
CA ASN A 97 -10.66 20.72 -18.76
C ASN A 97 -9.47 20.26 -17.94
N ILE A 98 -9.25 20.91 -16.79
CA ILE A 98 -8.16 20.55 -15.89
C ILE A 98 -8.61 19.41 -14.96
N LEU A 99 -7.94 18.28 -15.08
CA LEU A 99 -8.08 17.14 -14.19
C LEU A 99 -6.89 17.09 -13.24
N ALA A 100 -7.13 16.60 -12.03
CA ALA A 100 -6.12 16.39 -11.01
C ALA A 100 -6.06 14.90 -10.62
N GLN A 101 -4.84 14.41 -10.42
CA GLN A 101 -4.56 13.05 -9.97
C GLN A 101 -4.57 13.00 -8.43
N VAL A 102 -5.33 12.06 -7.87
CA VAL A 102 -5.37 11.75 -6.43
C VAL A 102 -5.25 10.24 -6.25
N GLY A 103 -4.05 9.77 -5.88
CA GLY A 103 -3.74 8.33 -5.89
C GLY A 103 -3.92 7.77 -7.31
N LYS A 104 -4.74 6.72 -7.45
CA LYS A 104 -5.09 6.12 -8.76
C LYS A 104 -6.28 6.80 -9.46
N VAL A 105 -6.99 7.71 -8.79
CA VAL A 105 -8.20 8.34 -9.32
C VAL A 105 -7.90 9.71 -9.93
N GLN A 106 -8.60 10.03 -11.00
CA GLN A 106 -8.61 11.35 -11.62
C GLN A 106 -9.94 12.04 -11.31
N MET A 107 -9.91 13.34 -11.04
CA MET A 107 -11.12 14.12 -10.85
C MET A 107 -10.96 15.55 -11.36
N PRO A 108 -12.07 16.24 -11.71
CA PRO A 108 -12.02 17.65 -12.06
C PRO A 108 -11.36 18.49 -10.95
N LEU A 109 -10.52 19.45 -11.32
CA LEU A 109 -9.82 20.31 -10.35
C LEU A 109 -10.80 21.00 -9.39
N LYS A 110 -11.96 21.43 -9.89
CA LYS A 110 -13.04 22.01 -9.06
C LYS A 110 -13.46 21.05 -7.93
N ALA A 111 -13.67 19.78 -8.25
CA ALA A 111 -14.08 18.75 -7.29
C ALA A 111 -12.98 18.47 -6.26
N LEU A 112 -11.71 18.42 -6.68
CA LEU A 112 -10.57 18.28 -5.77
C LEU A 112 -10.52 19.42 -4.76
N ILE A 113 -10.60 20.67 -5.22
CA ILE A 113 -10.58 21.85 -4.33
C ILE A 113 -11.75 21.79 -3.35
N SER A 114 -12.96 21.49 -3.81
CA SER A 114 -14.12 21.35 -2.93
C SER A 114 -13.91 20.26 -1.87
N ASN A 115 -13.35 19.11 -2.26
CA ASN A 115 -13.06 18.01 -1.32
C ASN A 115 -11.96 18.37 -0.31
N LEU A 116 -10.92 19.12 -0.72
CA LEU A 116 -9.87 19.60 0.18
C LEU A 116 -10.43 20.59 1.21
N LEU A 117 -11.19 21.58 0.75
CA LEU A 117 -11.78 22.62 1.61
C LEU A 117 -12.84 22.05 2.56
N ALA A 118 -13.63 21.08 2.10
CA ALA A 118 -14.60 20.33 2.91
C ALA A 118 -13.95 19.27 3.82
N ARG A 119 -12.61 19.15 3.84
CA ARG A 119 -11.85 18.17 4.64
C ARG A 119 -12.22 16.70 4.37
N LYS A 120 -12.71 16.41 3.17
CA LYS A 120 -13.00 15.04 2.69
C LYS A 120 -11.74 14.30 2.26
N LEU A 121 -10.67 15.03 1.96
CA LEU A 121 -9.34 14.48 1.68
C LEU A 121 -8.39 14.80 2.83
N LYS A 122 -7.71 13.77 3.33
CA LYS A 122 -6.73 13.89 4.43
C LYS A 122 -5.47 13.13 4.06
N PHE A 123 -4.32 13.75 4.32
CA PHE A 123 -3.03 13.06 4.27
C PHE A 123 -3.00 11.95 5.33
N CYS A 124 -2.42 10.81 4.97
CA CYS A 124 -2.29 9.67 5.85
C CYS A 124 -0.96 8.97 5.57
N GLU A 125 -0.05 8.98 6.54
CA GLU A 125 1.30 8.41 6.41
C GLU A 125 1.30 6.88 6.39
N HIS A 126 0.29 6.29 7.06
CA HIS A 126 0.14 4.84 7.13
C HIS A 126 -1.15 4.41 6.46
N ILE A 127 -1.10 3.33 5.68
CA ILE A 127 -2.31 2.69 5.18
C ILE A 127 -3.11 2.19 6.38
N ARG A 128 -4.38 2.60 6.45
CA ARG A 128 -5.32 2.09 7.44
C ARG A 128 -6.20 1.08 6.75
N SER A 129 -6.11 -0.18 7.18
CA SER A 129 -7.00 -1.24 6.70
C SER A 129 -8.45 -0.91 7.03
N ALA A 130 -9.35 -1.25 6.11
CA ALA A 130 -10.77 -1.21 6.37
C ALA A 130 -11.10 -2.16 7.55
N PRO A 131 -12.07 -1.79 8.41
CA PRO A 131 -12.42 -2.59 9.59
C PRO A 131 -13.08 -3.93 9.25
N LYS A 132 -13.59 -4.07 8.02
CA LYS A 132 -14.09 -5.33 7.48
C LYS A 132 -13.36 -5.59 6.17
N GLN A 133 -12.78 -6.77 6.03
CA GLN A 133 -12.14 -7.23 4.81
C GLN A 133 -13.02 -8.28 4.16
N LYS A 134 -13.06 -8.25 2.84
CA LYS A 134 -13.48 -9.40 2.04
C LYS A 134 -12.21 -10.02 1.52
N VAL A 135 -12.03 -11.30 1.79
CA VAL A 135 -10.88 -12.06 1.28
C VAL A 135 -11.37 -13.24 0.46
N THR A 136 -10.56 -13.59 -0.52
CA THR A 136 -10.76 -14.78 -1.36
C THR A 136 -9.92 -15.90 -0.79
N ILE A 137 -10.55 -17.01 -0.39
CA ILE A 137 -9.87 -18.22 0.08
C ILE A 137 -9.84 -19.21 -1.06
N ILE A 138 -8.64 -19.70 -1.39
CA ILE A 138 -8.39 -20.59 -2.52
C ILE A 138 -7.92 -21.94 -2.00
N PHE A 139 -8.64 -23.00 -2.32
CA PHE A 139 -8.24 -24.38 -1.99
C PHE A 139 -7.48 -24.99 -3.15
N PHE A 140 -6.37 -25.63 -2.85
CA PHE A 140 -5.52 -26.28 -3.84
C PHE A 140 -5.14 -27.68 -3.39
N GLU A 141 -4.96 -28.58 -4.36
CA GLU A 141 -4.58 -29.95 -4.10
C GLU A 141 -3.11 -30.04 -3.69
N MET A 142 -2.83 -30.91 -2.72
CA MET A 142 -1.50 -31.17 -2.23
C MET A 142 -1.32 -32.66 -1.95
N LYS A 143 -0.27 -33.25 -2.53
CA LYS A 143 0.12 -34.63 -2.23
C LYS A 143 1.02 -34.65 -0.99
N CYS A 144 0.69 -35.48 0.00
CA CYS A 144 1.53 -35.57 1.20
C CYS A 144 2.89 -36.22 0.90
N TRP A 145 3.99 -35.54 1.25
CA TRP A 145 5.36 -36.07 1.11
C TRP A 145 5.63 -37.31 1.99
N LYS A 146 4.87 -37.50 3.07
CA LYS A 146 5.05 -38.62 4.01
C LYS A 146 4.20 -39.84 3.66
N CYS A 147 2.89 -39.68 3.52
CA CYS A 147 1.97 -40.80 3.27
C CYS A 147 1.53 -40.94 1.80
N GLY A 148 1.85 -39.98 0.94
CA GLY A 148 1.52 -40.01 -0.49
C GLY A 148 0.07 -39.71 -0.84
N THR A 149 -0.82 -39.57 0.15
CA THR A 149 -2.25 -39.32 -0.07
C THR A 149 -2.50 -37.89 -0.58
N LEU A 150 -3.37 -37.76 -1.59
CA LEU A 150 -3.84 -36.48 -2.11
C LEU A 150 -4.87 -35.87 -1.15
N GLN A 151 -4.78 -34.57 -0.93
CA GLN A 151 -5.68 -33.82 -0.05
C GLN A 151 -5.68 -32.34 -0.47
N TYR A 152 -6.30 -31.46 0.33
CA TYR A 152 -6.32 -30.03 0.06
C TYR A 152 -5.58 -29.21 1.13
N CYS A 153 -4.97 -28.12 0.69
CA CYS A 153 -4.52 -26.99 1.51
C CYS A 153 -5.26 -25.73 1.05
N TYR A 154 -5.08 -24.61 1.75
CA TYR A 154 -5.67 -23.34 1.31
C TYR A 154 -4.67 -22.18 1.39
N THR A 155 -4.98 -21.12 0.66
CA THR A 155 -4.27 -19.83 0.71
C THR A 155 -5.27 -18.70 0.57
N VAL A 156 -4.81 -17.46 0.78
CA VAL A 156 -5.63 -16.27 0.71
C VAL A 156 -5.04 -15.28 -0.28
N GLU A 157 -5.91 -14.65 -1.06
CA GLU A 157 -5.54 -13.52 -1.90
C GLU A 157 -5.08 -12.34 -1.01
N PRO A 158 -3.84 -11.84 -1.17
CA PRO A 158 -3.23 -10.93 -0.20
C PRO A 158 -3.74 -9.48 -0.32
N SER A 159 -4.55 -9.18 -1.33
CA SER A 159 -5.07 -7.84 -1.57
C SER A 159 -6.19 -7.49 -0.59
N LEU A 160 -5.94 -6.46 0.23
CA LEU A 160 -6.88 -5.93 1.20
C LEU A 160 -7.31 -4.51 0.84
N LYS A 161 -8.44 -4.07 1.41
CA LYS A 161 -8.97 -2.72 1.23
C LYS A 161 -8.57 -1.80 2.37
N SER A 162 -8.14 -0.59 2.05
CA SER A 162 -7.95 0.50 3.02
C SER A 162 -9.28 1.20 3.35
N VAL A 163 -9.29 2.06 4.38
CA VAL A 163 -10.47 2.90 4.73
C VAL A 163 -10.86 3.88 3.62
N CYS A 164 -9.95 4.20 2.70
CA CYS A 164 -10.22 4.99 1.51
C CYS A 164 -10.51 4.14 0.27
N ASN A 165 -10.81 2.85 0.47
CA ASN A 165 -11.15 1.88 -0.58
C ASN A 165 -10.04 1.66 -1.62
N CYS A 166 -8.79 1.87 -1.24
CA CYS A 166 -7.64 1.52 -2.06
C CYS A 166 -7.20 0.08 -1.76
N ASP A 167 -6.89 -0.68 -2.80
CA ASP A 167 -6.23 -1.97 -2.69
C ASP A 167 -4.79 -1.79 -2.21
N PHE A 168 -4.36 -2.67 -1.32
CA PHE A 168 -2.96 -2.82 -0.92
C PHE A 168 -2.69 -4.29 -0.61
N ASP A 169 -1.51 -4.76 -1.00
CA ASP A 169 -1.10 -6.13 -0.73
C ASP A 169 -0.46 -6.22 0.66
N VAL A 170 -0.77 -7.31 1.35
CA VAL A 170 -0.10 -7.67 2.60
C VAL A 170 1.11 -8.54 2.26
N GLU A 171 2.26 -8.21 2.85
CA GLU A 171 3.46 -9.03 2.72
C GLU A 171 3.21 -10.41 3.31
N ARG A 172 3.56 -11.45 2.56
CA ARG A 172 3.53 -12.82 3.08
C ARG A 172 4.74 -13.05 3.95
N SER A 173 4.50 -13.54 5.15
CA SER A 173 5.55 -14.08 5.98
C SER A 173 5.69 -15.59 5.76
N SER A 174 6.89 -16.10 5.95
CA SER A 174 7.19 -17.53 5.88
C SER A 174 7.82 -17.96 7.19
N TRP A 175 7.50 -19.19 7.59
CA TRP A 175 8.04 -19.86 8.77
C TRP A 175 7.71 -19.17 10.10
N ASP A 176 6.59 -18.44 10.14
CA ASP A 176 6.07 -17.81 11.35
C ASP A 176 4.53 -17.89 11.42
N ASP A 177 3.95 -17.23 12.42
CA ASP A 177 2.50 -17.22 12.69
C ASP A 177 1.76 -16.02 12.04
N HIS A 178 2.44 -15.17 11.25
CA HIS A 178 1.93 -13.86 10.81
C HIS A 178 1.30 -13.84 9.40
N ASP A 179 1.40 -14.94 8.65
CA ASP A 179 0.82 -15.01 7.30
C ASP A 179 -0.71 -14.89 7.38
N ILE A 180 -1.31 -14.21 6.41
CA ILE A 180 -2.73 -13.89 6.41
C ILE A 180 -3.60 -15.15 6.38
N ASP A 181 -3.11 -16.22 5.75
CA ASP A 181 -3.78 -17.53 5.70
C ASP A 181 -3.86 -18.22 7.08
N LYS A 182 -2.99 -17.86 8.02
CA LYS A 182 -2.96 -18.35 9.41
C LYS A 182 -3.81 -17.48 10.35
N HIS A 183 -4.39 -16.38 9.87
CA HIS A 183 -5.20 -15.50 10.71
C HIS A 183 -6.43 -16.26 11.26
N PRO A 184 -6.78 -16.14 12.56
CA PRO A 184 -7.86 -16.90 13.18
C PRO A 184 -9.22 -16.77 12.48
N GLY A 185 -9.53 -15.58 11.95
CA GLY A 185 -10.76 -15.37 11.16
C GLY A 185 -10.77 -16.07 9.79
N VAL A 186 -9.61 -16.26 9.14
CA VAL A 186 -9.52 -17.10 7.92
C VAL A 186 -9.75 -18.54 8.32
N TYR A 187 -9.04 -19.01 9.36
CA TYR A 187 -9.17 -20.37 9.85
C TYR A 187 -10.62 -20.71 10.20
N ALA A 188 -11.32 -19.82 10.93
CA ALA A 188 -12.74 -19.99 11.24
C ALA A 188 -13.61 -20.10 9.97
N ALA A 189 -13.42 -19.20 9.00
CA ALA A 189 -14.17 -19.23 7.74
C ALA A 189 -13.90 -20.53 6.94
N VAL A 190 -12.66 -21.04 6.96
CA VAL A 190 -12.32 -22.35 6.38
C VAL A 190 -13.05 -23.46 7.12
N GLN A 191 -12.99 -23.49 8.46
CA GLN A 191 -13.67 -24.54 9.23
C GLN A 191 -15.18 -24.55 8.98
N ASP A 192 -15.82 -23.38 8.95
CA ASP A 192 -17.24 -23.24 8.66
C ASP A 192 -17.58 -23.76 7.26
N PHE A 193 -16.76 -23.43 6.24
CA PHE A 193 -16.96 -23.92 4.89
C PHE A 193 -16.79 -25.44 4.78
N LEU A 194 -15.79 -26.02 5.48
CA LEU A 194 -15.57 -27.46 5.48
C LEU A 194 -16.73 -28.27 6.09
N GLN A 195 -17.67 -27.61 6.79
CA GLN A 195 -18.92 -28.24 7.25
C GLN A 195 -20.05 -28.22 6.21
N THR A 196 -19.93 -27.48 5.11
CA THR A 196 -20.96 -27.46 4.06
C THR A 196 -20.90 -28.72 3.19
N GLU A 197 -21.93 -28.92 2.36
CA GLU A 197 -22.00 -30.03 1.41
C GLU A 197 -20.85 -29.99 0.41
N GLU A 198 -20.49 -28.79 -0.04
CA GLU A 198 -19.40 -28.54 -0.97
C GLU A 198 -18.04 -28.72 -0.29
N GLY A 199 -17.87 -28.17 0.92
CA GLY A 199 -16.59 -28.18 1.62
C GLY A 199 -16.21 -29.51 2.25
N ARG A 200 -17.17 -30.34 2.70
CA ARG A 200 -16.87 -31.62 3.38
C ARG A 200 -16.09 -32.63 2.53
N GLN A 201 -16.13 -32.46 1.21
CA GLN A 201 -15.36 -33.26 0.26
C GLN A 201 -13.86 -32.91 0.31
N LEU A 202 -13.52 -31.67 0.67
CA LEU A 202 -12.14 -31.19 0.77
C LEU A 202 -11.49 -31.68 2.06
N LYS A 203 -10.55 -32.61 1.94
CA LYS A 203 -9.79 -33.13 3.08
C LYS A 203 -8.65 -32.17 3.43
N VAL A 204 -8.93 -31.20 4.28
CA VAL A 204 -7.98 -30.17 4.73
C VAL A 204 -7.57 -30.45 6.16
N GLY A 205 -6.26 -30.65 6.39
CA GLY A 205 -5.75 -30.84 7.75
C GLY A 205 -5.76 -29.52 8.54
N PRO A 206 -5.85 -29.57 9.89
CA PRO A 206 -5.93 -28.38 10.71
C PRO A 206 -4.62 -27.58 10.67
N VAL A 207 -4.74 -26.25 10.60
CA VAL A 207 -3.62 -25.35 10.87
C VAL A 207 -3.36 -25.31 12.36
N LYS A 208 -2.16 -25.71 12.78
CA LYS A 208 -1.72 -25.75 14.18
C LYS A 208 -0.20 -25.69 14.26
N LYS A 209 0.35 -25.46 15.45
CA LYS A 209 1.80 -25.45 15.66
C LYS A 209 2.40 -26.83 15.39
N ARG A 210 3.40 -26.87 14.52
CA ARG A 210 4.19 -28.08 14.23
C ARG A 210 5.67 -27.73 14.18
N TYR A 211 6.49 -28.61 14.73
CA TYR A 211 7.94 -28.44 14.69
C TYR A 211 8.48 -28.65 13.27
N SER A 212 9.28 -27.71 12.80
CA SER A 212 10.01 -27.80 11.53
C SER A 212 11.49 -28.00 11.80
N ARG A 213 12.06 -29.08 11.25
CA ARG A 213 13.51 -29.33 11.33
C ARG A 213 14.32 -28.27 10.59
N THR A 214 13.77 -27.68 9.54
CA THR A 214 14.45 -26.68 8.70
C THR A 214 14.74 -25.38 9.45
N VAL A 215 13.80 -24.95 10.30
CA VAL A 215 13.95 -23.70 11.08
C VAL A 215 14.21 -23.95 12.57
N ALA A 216 14.31 -25.22 12.96
CA ALA A 216 14.53 -25.67 14.34
C ALA A 216 13.54 -25.08 15.37
N ASP A 217 12.30 -24.78 14.94
CA ASP A 217 11.26 -24.18 15.77
C ASP A 217 9.86 -24.63 15.32
N SER A 218 8.82 -24.29 16.10
CA SER A 218 7.42 -24.59 15.84
C SER A 218 6.62 -23.33 15.48
N TYR A 219 5.92 -23.39 14.35
CA TYR A 219 5.03 -22.33 13.87
C TYR A 219 3.71 -22.92 13.38
N LEU A 220 2.68 -22.08 13.23
CA LEU A 220 1.41 -22.43 12.62
C LEU A 220 1.63 -22.88 11.18
N SER A 221 1.35 -24.13 10.90
CA SER A 221 1.54 -24.70 9.57
C SER A 221 0.29 -25.42 9.11
N HIS A 222 0.15 -25.60 7.81
CA HIS A 222 -0.69 -26.66 7.27
C HIS A 222 -0.12 -28.02 7.67
N GLY A 223 -0.98 -29.03 7.67
CA GLY A 223 -0.54 -30.41 7.85
C GLY A 223 -1.46 -31.38 7.14
N CYS A 224 -0.97 -32.60 6.98
CA CYS A 224 -1.72 -33.64 6.32
C CYS A 224 -2.95 -34.03 7.15
N TYR A 225 -4.12 -34.00 6.53
CA TYR A 225 -5.38 -34.50 7.07
C TYR A 225 -5.27 -35.95 7.57
N TYR A 226 -4.51 -36.80 6.87
CA TYR A 226 -4.43 -38.24 7.14
C TYR A 226 -3.35 -38.66 8.14
N CYS A 227 -2.15 -38.06 8.06
CA CYS A 227 -1.00 -38.47 8.88
C CYS A 227 -0.36 -37.35 9.70
N ASP A 228 -0.96 -36.16 9.67
CA ASP A 228 -0.55 -34.94 10.40
C ASP A 228 0.88 -34.45 10.09
N ALA A 229 1.51 -34.96 9.03
CA ALA A 229 2.81 -34.49 8.56
C ALA A 229 2.76 -32.99 8.23
N ILE A 230 3.78 -32.25 8.68
CA ILE A 230 3.90 -30.81 8.44
C ILE A 230 4.00 -30.52 6.93
N PHE A 231 3.26 -29.52 6.48
CA PHE A 231 3.56 -28.80 5.25
C PHE A 231 4.16 -27.46 5.62
N GLY A 232 5.49 -27.38 5.56
CA GLY A 232 6.18 -26.14 5.84
C GLY A 232 5.95 -25.11 4.74
N ASP A 233 6.04 -23.83 5.05
CA ASP A 233 5.67 -22.77 4.08
C ASP A 233 6.51 -22.80 2.80
N PHE A 234 7.78 -23.23 2.89
CA PHE A 234 8.64 -23.45 1.72
C PHE A 234 8.09 -24.55 0.80
N HIS A 235 7.49 -25.60 1.37
CA HIS A 235 6.93 -26.72 0.61
C HIS A 235 5.57 -26.39 -0.03
N LEU A 236 4.98 -25.25 0.31
CA LEU A 236 3.71 -24.80 -0.26
C LEU A 236 3.87 -23.56 -1.14
N ILE A 237 5.08 -23.02 -1.28
CA ILE A 237 5.29 -21.71 -1.91
C ILE A 237 4.87 -21.72 -3.38
N GLU A 238 5.24 -22.77 -4.12
CA GLU A 238 4.90 -22.91 -5.53
C GLU A 238 3.40 -23.11 -5.71
N GLU A 239 2.80 -24.04 -4.96
CA GLU A 239 1.38 -24.33 -5.03
C GLU A 239 0.53 -23.12 -4.62
N LYS A 240 0.96 -22.38 -3.60
CA LYS A 240 0.35 -21.09 -3.24
C LYS A 240 0.45 -20.11 -4.40
N LEU A 241 1.59 -19.98 -5.08
CA LEU A 241 1.74 -19.06 -6.22
C LEU A 241 0.86 -19.48 -7.42
N TYR A 242 0.83 -20.77 -7.74
CA TYR A 242 -0.02 -21.31 -8.81
C TYR A 242 -1.51 -21.22 -8.48
N ALA A 243 -1.89 -21.26 -7.19
CA ALA A 243 -3.28 -21.07 -6.75
C ALA A 243 -3.91 -19.78 -7.31
N PHE A 244 -3.12 -18.74 -7.54
CA PHE A 244 -3.59 -17.45 -8.08
C PHE A 244 -3.74 -17.42 -9.60
N THR A 245 -3.20 -18.40 -10.32
CA THR A 245 -3.18 -18.43 -11.80
C THR A 245 -4.06 -19.53 -12.40
N GLY A 246 -4.63 -20.42 -11.59
CA GLY A 246 -5.35 -21.61 -12.03
C GLY A 246 -6.86 -21.67 -11.73
N VAL A 247 -7.48 -22.76 -12.15
CA VAL A 247 -8.91 -23.09 -11.93
C VAL A 247 -9.04 -23.86 -10.60
N TYR A 248 -9.04 -23.13 -9.49
CA TYR A 248 -9.18 -23.71 -8.15
C TYR A 248 -10.58 -23.50 -7.60
N ILE A 249 -10.94 -24.23 -6.53
CA ILE A 249 -12.20 -24.03 -5.82
C ILE A 249 -12.06 -22.75 -4.99
N ILE A 250 -12.86 -21.74 -5.36
CA ILE A 250 -12.89 -20.43 -4.72
C ILE A 250 -14.07 -20.38 -3.76
N ILE A 251 -13.81 -20.06 -2.49
CA ILE A 251 -14.86 -19.51 -1.63
C ILE A 251 -14.87 -18.00 -1.84
N ASP A 252 -15.95 -17.52 -2.43
CA ASP A 252 -16.22 -16.11 -2.52
C ASP A 252 -16.65 -15.55 -1.15
N ASN A 253 -15.92 -14.54 -0.67
CA ASN A 253 -16.30 -13.63 0.41
C ASN A 253 -16.33 -14.20 1.84
N ALA A 254 -15.16 -14.55 2.40
CA ALA A 254 -15.02 -14.58 3.85
C ALA A 254 -14.98 -13.13 4.39
N LEU A 255 -15.97 -12.74 5.20
CA LEU A 255 -16.00 -11.44 5.88
C LEU A 255 -15.17 -11.51 7.15
N MET A 256 -14.01 -10.86 7.14
CA MET A 256 -13.13 -10.83 8.29
C MET A 256 -13.26 -9.51 9.06
N PRO A 257 -13.38 -9.53 10.40
CA PRO A 257 -13.19 -8.35 11.22
C PRO A 257 -11.73 -7.89 11.13
N LYS A 258 -11.48 -6.62 11.45
CA LYS A 258 -10.22 -5.89 11.32
C LYS A 258 -8.99 -6.82 11.45
N PRO A 259 -8.09 -6.85 10.44
CA PRO A 259 -6.89 -7.63 10.56
C PRO A 259 -6.04 -7.06 11.70
N ASN A 260 -5.72 -7.89 12.71
CA ASN A 260 -4.62 -7.62 13.64
C ASN A 260 -3.29 -7.91 12.91
N LEU A 261 -3.10 -7.29 11.75
CA LEU A 261 -1.80 -7.22 11.12
C LEU A 261 -1.02 -6.21 11.96
N TYR A 262 -0.21 -6.71 12.89
CA TYR A 262 0.88 -5.93 13.42
C TYR A 262 1.73 -5.54 12.22
N GLY A 263 1.61 -4.27 11.81
CA GLY A 263 2.46 -3.70 10.78
C GLY A 263 3.90 -3.90 11.23
N GLY A 264 4.57 -4.87 10.60
CA GLY A 264 6.02 -5.01 10.69
C GLY A 264 6.61 -3.69 10.25
N PHE A 265 7.12 -2.94 11.21
CA PHE A 265 7.98 -1.82 10.95
C PHE A 265 9.16 -2.34 10.12
N SER A 266 9.31 -1.87 8.90
CA SER A 266 10.57 -2.00 8.16
C SER A 266 11.61 -1.11 8.85
N VAL A 267 12.25 -1.64 9.88
CA VAL A 267 13.53 -1.12 10.36
C VAL A 267 14.59 -2.03 9.76
N CYS A 268 15.19 -1.61 8.65
CA CYS A 268 16.40 -2.23 8.13
C CYS A 268 17.51 -2.13 9.18
N PHE A 269 17.83 -3.24 9.85
CA PHE A 269 19.16 -3.46 10.38
C PHE A 269 19.82 -4.55 9.56
N ILE A 270 20.82 -4.14 8.78
CA ILE A 270 21.77 -5.04 8.13
C ILE A 270 22.82 -5.38 9.18
N THR A 271 22.92 -6.65 9.57
CA THR A 271 24.21 -7.22 9.94
C THR A 271 24.37 -8.56 9.24
N SER A 272 25.40 -8.58 8.39
CA SER A 272 25.90 -9.65 7.55
C SER A 272 26.13 -10.98 8.27
N SER A 273 25.88 -12.10 7.59
CA SER A 273 26.87 -13.17 7.46
C SER A 273 26.60 -14.03 6.21
N PHE A 274 27.70 -14.44 5.60
CA PHE A 274 27.92 -14.90 4.23
C PHE A 274 27.57 -16.39 3.95
N LEU A 275 27.40 -16.68 2.65
CA LEU A 275 27.66 -17.93 1.89
C LEU A 275 26.62 -19.08 1.86
N TYR A 276 25.87 -19.23 0.75
CA TYR A 276 26.15 -20.21 -0.33
C TYR A 276 25.19 -20.07 -1.53
N TRP A 277 25.64 -20.60 -2.67
CA TRP A 277 25.26 -20.43 -4.07
C TRP A 277 23.80 -20.62 -4.55
N ASP A 278 23.48 -19.80 -5.57
CA ASP A 278 22.78 -20.05 -6.84
C ASP A 278 21.40 -20.73 -6.86
N TYR A 279 20.35 -19.91 -7.02
CA TYR A 279 19.45 -19.94 -8.18
C TYR A 279 18.82 -18.54 -8.34
N THR A 280 18.95 -17.97 -9.53
CA THR A 280 18.41 -16.67 -9.95
C THR A 280 16.89 -16.71 -10.05
N SER A 281 16.21 -16.05 -9.11
CA SER A 281 14.90 -15.45 -9.35
C SER A 281 15.01 -13.95 -9.10
N VAL A 282 15.04 -13.20 -10.22
CA VAL A 282 15.09 -11.74 -10.22
C VAL A 282 13.69 -11.24 -9.87
N ASN A 283 13.43 -11.02 -8.58
CA ASN A 283 12.32 -10.17 -8.14
C ASN A 283 12.82 -8.72 -8.08
N VAL A 284 12.51 -7.95 -9.12
CA VAL A 284 12.69 -6.50 -9.12
C VAL A 284 11.61 -5.90 -8.21
N CYS A 285 11.91 -5.84 -6.91
CA CYS A 285 11.20 -4.94 -5.99
C CYS A 285 11.88 -3.57 -6.02
N CYS A 286 11.04 -2.54 -6.15
CA CYS A 286 11.45 -1.15 -6.15
C CYS A 286 12.30 -0.78 -4.93
N GLY A 287 13.45 -0.16 -5.22
CA GLY A 287 13.66 1.19 -4.73
C GLY A 287 14.35 1.38 -3.38
N ARG A 288 15.42 0.65 -3.07
CA ARG A 288 16.48 1.17 -2.18
C ARG A 288 17.87 0.67 -2.61
N ASN A 289 18.46 1.33 -3.61
CA ASN A 289 19.92 1.32 -3.73
C ASN A 289 20.45 2.56 -3.01
N PHE A 290 21.12 2.32 -1.88
CA PHE A 290 21.95 3.33 -1.23
C PHE A 290 22.99 3.82 -2.22
N SER A 291 22.87 5.08 -2.65
CA SER A 291 23.97 5.80 -3.28
C SER A 291 25.07 5.97 -2.22
N ALA A 292 26.13 5.17 -2.36
CA ALA A 292 27.37 5.39 -1.66
C ALA A 292 27.91 6.78 -2.06
N ARG A 293 27.82 7.75 -1.14
CA ARG A 293 28.54 9.02 -1.27
C ARG A 293 30.04 8.71 -1.22
N ARG A 294 30.75 9.05 -2.30
CA ARG A 294 32.21 9.14 -2.33
C ARG A 294 32.68 10.04 -1.19
N PHE A 295 33.38 9.46 -0.21
CA PHE A 295 34.32 10.22 0.60
C PHE A 295 35.63 10.31 -0.19
N THR A 296 35.97 11.51 -0.65
CA THR A 296 37.30 11.83 -1.13
C THR A 296 38.23 11.95 0.07
N ALA A 297 39.13 10.97 0.23
CA ALA A 297 40.29 11.13 1.09
C ALA A 297 41.38 11.87 0.32
N SER A 298 41.77 13.04 0.85
CA SER A 298 43.00 13.73 0.50
C SER A 298 44.17 12.94 1.08
N SER A 299 45.14 12.57 0.25
CA SER A 299 46.47 12.14 0.67
C SER A 299 47.48 13.20 0.22
N ARG A 300 48.26 13.70 1.18
CA ARG A 300 49.65 14.06 0.92
C ARG A 300 50.46 12.77 0.73
#